data_AF-A0A5C1B147-F1
#
_entry.id   AF-A0A5C1B147-F1
#
_cell.length_a   1.000
_cell.length_b   1.000
_cell.length_c   1.000
_cell.angle_alpha   90.00
_cell.angle_beta   90.00
_cell.angle_gamma   90.00
#
_symmetry.space_group_name_H-M   'P 1'
#
loop_
_entity.id
_entity.type
_entity.pdbx_description
1 polymer ?
#
loop_
_entity_poly.entity_id
_entity_poly.type
_entity_poly.pdbx_seq_one_letter_code
_entity_poly.pdbx_strand_id
1 'polypeptide(L)'
;MEAARAEIRQAVLTAFCAALHDTRLPPLALIELAAHAVGSVYREVADAHCGDQPCPCGWRPRLQADLEALQAALALSAASTPQPDLAGMAVLGRA
;
A
#
# COMPACT_ATOMS: atom_id res chain seq x y z
N MET A 1 -6.01 11.42 7.55
CA MET A 1 -5.47 10.77 6.33
C MET A 1 -4.05 10.26 6.53
N GLU A 2 -3.10 11.08 6.99
CA GLU A 2 -1.71 10.62 7.17
C GLU A 2 -1.58 9.50 8.23
N ALA A 3 -2.27 9.61 9.36
CA ALA A 3 -2.28 8.55 10.38
C ALA A 3 -2.80 7.21 9.83
N ALA A 4 -3.94 7.23 9.13
CA ALA A 4 -4.49 6.04 8.48
C ALA A 4 -3.54 5.46 7.41
N ARG A 5 -2.85 6.31 6.64
CA ARG A 5 -1.83 5.89 5.67
C ARG A 5 -0.64 5.22 6.37
N ALA A 6 -0.18 5.76 7.49
CA ALA A 6 0.91 5.19 8.28
C ALA A 6 0.53 3.83 8.88
N GLU A 7 -0.70 3.70 9.41
CA GLU A 7 -1.25 2.45 9.93
C GLU A 7 -1.32 1.37 8.83
N ILE A 8 -1.87 1.71 7.66
CA ILE A 8 -1.93 0.78 6.51
C ILE A 8 -0.52 0.38 6.09
N ARG A 9 0.41 1.33 5.97
CA ARG A 9 1.81 1.04 5.61
C ARG A 9 2.44 0.07 6.61
N GLN A 10 2.23 0.29 7.91
CA GLN A 10 2.77 -0.58 8.94
C GLN A 10 2.20 -2.00 8.84
N ALA A 11 0.88 -2.13 8.66
CA ALA A 11 0.23 -3.43 8.48
C ALA A 11 0.78 -4.19 7.25
N VAL A 12 0.94 -3.50 6.13
CA VAL A 12 1.52 -4.07 4.90
C VAL A 12 2.97 -4.51 5.14
N LEU A 13 3.79 -3.69 5.80
CA LEU A 13 5.19 -4.03 6.07
C LEU A 13 5.31 -5.23 7.00
N THR A 14 4.46 -5.32 8.04
CA THR A 14 4.42 -6.47 8.94
C THR A 14 4.07 -7.75 8.18
N ALA A 15 3.03 -7.71 7.33
CA ALA A 15 2.65 -8.87 6.51
C ALA A 15 3.75 -9.27 5.52
N PHE A 16 4.40 -8.29 4.88
CA PHE A 16 5.54 -8.52 3.99
C PHE A 16 6.71 -9.20 4.71
N CYS A 17 7.10 -8.71 5.89
CA CYS A 17 8.20 -9.29 6.66
C CYS A 17 7.92 -10.73 7.09
N ALA A 18 6.69 -11.02 7.52
CA ALA A 18 6.26 -12.39 7.83
C ALA A 18 6.35 -13.30 6.60
N ALA A 19 5.78 -12.88 5.47
CA ALA A 19 5.83 -13.67 4.24
C ALA A 19 7.26 -13.87 3.72
N LEU A 20 8.13 -12.87 3.85
CA LEU A 20 9.55 -12.97 3.48
C LEU A 20 10.28 -14.00 4.34
N HIS A 21 10.01 -14.01 5.66
CA HIS A 21 10.60 -14.98 6.58
C HIS A 21 10.18 -16.42 6.23
N ASP A 22 8.89 -16.63 5.97
CA ASP A 22 8.32 -17.96 5.78
C ASP A 22 8.61 -18.56 4.39
N THR A 23 8.62 -17.73 3.35
CA THR A 23 8.70 -18.21 1.96
C THR A 23 10.10 -18.09 1.34
N ARG A 24 10.94 -17.18 1.86
CA ARG A 24 12.25 -16.79 1.29
C ARG A 24 12.19 -16.36 -0.18
N LEU A 25 11.03 -15.94 -0.67
CA LEU A 25 10.87 -15.43 -2.04
C LEU A 25 11.64 -14.11 -2.24
N PRO A 26 12.05 -13.79 -3.47
CA PRO A 26 12.60 -12.48 -3.79
C PRO A 26 11.62 -11.36 -3.43
N PRO A 27 12.09 -10.18 -2.96
CA PRO A 27 11.22 -9.06 -2.59
C PRO A 27 10.20 -8.68 -3.66
N LEU A 28 10.61 -8.64 -4.93
CA LEU A 28 9.71 -8.30 -6.04
C LEU A 28 8.55 -9.29 -6.19
N ALA A 29 8.81 -10.60 -6.04
CA ALA A 29 7.78 -11.63 -6.12
C ALA A 29 6.76 -11.49 -4.97
N LEU A 30 7.21 -11.11 -3.77
CA LEU A 30 6.30 -10.83 -2.64
C LEU A 30 5.48 -9.56 -2.88
N ILE A 31 6.05 -8.52 -3.51
CA ILE A 31 5.31 -7.32 -3.89
C ILE A 31 4.26 -7.62 -4.97
N GLU A 32 4.57 -8.49 -5.93
CA GLU A 32 3.59 -8.98 -6.91
C GLU A 32 2.45 -9.74 -6.23
N LEU A 33 2.75 -10.64 -5.30
CA LEU A 33 1.73 -11.34 -4.50
C LEU A 33 0.88 -10.38 -3.66
N ALA A 34 1.49 -9.36 -3.05
CA ALA A 34 0.76 -8.31 -2.35
C ALA A 34 -0.18 -7.54 -3.28
N ALA A 35 0.24 -7.23 -4.52
CA ALA A 35 -0.61 -6.60 -5.51
C ALA A 35 -1.80 -7.48 -5.91
N HIS A 36 -1.59 -8.80 -6.07
CA HIS A 36 -2.68 -9.75 -6.29
C HIS A 36 -3.67 -9.78 -5.12
N ALA A 37 -3.19 -9.79 -3.88
CA ALA A 37 -4.04 -9.76 -2.69
C ALA A 37 -4.87 -8.48 -2.61
N VAL A 38 -4.26 -7.31 -2.85
CA VAL A 38 -4.97 -6.02 -2.92
C VAL A 38 -6.04 -6.02 -4.01
N GLY A 39 -5.75 -6.61 -5.18
CA GLY A 39 -6.73 -6.78 -6.26
C GLY A 39 -7.94 -7.64 -5.86
N SER A 40 -7.72 -8.73 -5.11
CA SER A 40 -8.80 -9.57 -4.56
C SER A 40 -9.67 -8.78 -3.58
N VAL A 41 -9.04 -8.09 -2.62
CA VAL A 41 -9.74 -7.27 -1.64
C VAL A 41 -10.55 -6.18 -2.33
N TYR A 42 -10.00 -5.52 -3.35
CA TYR A 42 -10.73 -4.54 -4.15
C TYR A 42 -11.98 -5.17 -4.78
N ARG A 43 -11.87 -6.36 -5.37
CA ARG A 43 -13.02 -7.07 -5.97
C ARG A 43 -14.10 -7.36 -4.93
N GLU A 44 -13.73 -7.94 -3.80
CA GLU A 44 -14.66 -8.27 -2.72
C GLU A 44 -15.38 -7.03 -2.20
N VAL A 45 -14.65 -5.93 -1.98
CA VAL A 45 -15.22 -4.67 -1.52
C VAL A 45 -16.11 -4.05 -2.60
N ALA A 46 -15.71 -4.07 -3.87
CA ALA A 46 -16.53 -3.58 -4.98
C ALA A 46 -17.84 -4.37 -5.12
N ASP A 47 -17.78 -5.69 -5.05
CA ASP A 47 -18.95 -6.57 -5.18
C ASP A 47 -19.95 -6.32 -4.04
N ALA A 48 -19.47 -6.11 -2.81
CA ALA A 48 -20.31 -5.73 -1.67
C ALA A 48 -21.04 -4.39 -1.88
N HIS A 49 -20.48 -3.48 -2.68
CA HIS A 49 -21.10 -2.18 -2.99
C HIS A 49 -22.02 -2.22 -4.22
N CYS A 50 -21.88 -3.24 -5.07
CA CYS A 50 -22.71 -3.48 -6.24
C CYS A 50 -23.89 -4.42 -5.98
N GLY A 51 -23.98 -5.00 -4.78
CA GLY A 51 -25.05 -5.93 -4.38
C GLY A 51 -26.42 -5.27 -4.17
N ASP A 52 -27.41 -6.09 -3.77
CA ASP A 52 -28.82 -5.71 -3.67
C ASP A 52 -29.10 -4.59 -2.64
N GLN A 53 -28.18 -4.37 -1.69
CA GLN A 53 -28.23 -3.24 -0.77
C GLN A 53 -27.11 -2.25 -1.09
N PRO A 54 -27.43 -1.06 -1.65
CA PRO A 54 -26.41 -0.07 -1.93
C PRO A 54 -25.82 0.44 -0.62
N CYS A 55 -24.50 0.28 -0.46
CA CYS A 55 -23.78 0.80 0.67
C CYS A 55 -23.98 2.33 0.77
N PRO A 56 -24.33 2.89 1.95
CA PRO A 56 -24.61 4.32 2.11
C PRO A 56 -23.35 5.20 2.04
N CYS A 57 -22.16 4.62 1.90
CA CYS A 57 -20.89 5.37 1.86
C CYS A 57 -20.73 6.24 0.61
N GLY A 58 -21.55 6.02 -0.43
CA GLY A 58 -21.55 6.81 -1.67
C GLY A 58 -20.43 6.45 -2.65
N TRP A 59 -19.53 5.53 -2.31
CA TRP A 59 -18.53 5.01 -3.23
C TRP A 59 -19.21 4.11 -4.28
N ARG A 60 -18.92 4.38 -5.56
CA ARG A 60 -19.39 3.61 -6.70
C ARG A 60 -18.17 3.05 -7.43
N PRO A 61 -17.91 1.74 -7.34
CA PRO A 61 -16.75 1.13 -7.96
C PRO A 61 -16.73 1.38 -9.47
N ARG A 62 -15.59 1.82 -9.99
CA ARG A 62 -15.36 2.05 -11.42
C ARG A 62 -14.02 1.43 -11.78
N LEU A 63 -14.04 0.13 -12.07
CA LEU A 63 -12.84 -0.72 -12.22
C LEU A 63 -11.68 -0.01 -12.93
N GLN A 64 -11.90 0.50 -14.13
CA GLN A 64 -10.84 1.14 -14.91
C GLN A 64 -10.26 2.38 -14.23
N ALA A 65 -11.12 3.29 -13.77
CA ALA A 65 -10.70 4.54 -13.12
C ALA A 65 -10.04 4.27 -11.76
N ASP A 66 -10.53 3.29 -11.01
CA ASP A 66 -9.97 2.90 -9.72
C ASP A 66 -8.57 2.28 -9.90
N LEU A 67 -8.38 1.41 -10.90
CA LEU A 67 -7.07 0.83 -11.21
C LEU A 67 -6.06 1.90 -11.64
N GLU A 68 -6.47 2.85 -12.48
CA GLU A 68 -5.63 3.99 -12.87
C GLU A 68 -5.21 4.82 -11.66
N ALA A 69 -6.14 5.10 -10.74
CA ALA A 69 -5.85 5.83 -9.50
C ALA A 69 -4.86 5.07 -8.61
N LEU A 70 -5.02 3.75 -8.47
CA LEU A 70 -4.11 2.89 -7.70
C LEU A 70 -2.70 2.86 -8.32
N GLN A 71 -2.60 2.72 -9.64
CA GLN A 71 -1.33 2.76 -10.37
C GLN A 71 -0.63 4.11 -10.18
N ALA A 72 -1.37 5.22 -10.28
CA ALA A 72 -0.84 6.55 -10.06
C ALA A 72 -0.35 6.73 -8.61
N ALA A 73 -1.12 6.28 -7.61
CA ALA A 73 -0.75 6.36 -6.20
C ALA A 73 0.52 5.55 -5.89
N LEU A 74 0.66 4.37 -6.49
CA LEU A 74 1.85 3.54 -6.39
C LEU A 74 3.06 4.23 -7.02
N ALA A 75 2.92 4.74 -8.25
CA ALA A 75 4.00 5.44 -8.95
C ALA A 75 4.50 6.66 -8.17
N LEU A 76 3.59 7.48 -7.64
CA LEU A 76 3.92 8.63 -6.80
C LEU A 76 4.67 8.22 -5.53
N SER A 77 4.23 7.16 -4.86
CA SER A 77 4.85 6.69 -3.62
C SER A 77 6.22 6.04 -3.86
N ALA A 78 6.40 5.33 -4.98
CA ALA A 78 7.66 4.69 -5.34
C ALA A 78 8.71 5.71 -5.82
N ALA A 79 8.28 6.79 -6.49
CA ALA A 79 9.16 7.86 -6.93
C ALA A 79 9.57 8.82 -5.80
N SER A 80 8.83 8.83 -4.68
CA SER A 80 9.12 9.69 -3.54
C SER A 80 10.31 9.15 -2.75
N THR A 81 11.50 9.71 -2.94
CA THR A 81 12.64 9.50 -2.04
C THR A 81 12.44 10.29 -0.75
N PRO A 82 12.36 9.65 0.43
CA PRO A 82 12.61 10.34 1.68
C PRO A 82 14.12 10.51 1.77
N GLN A 83 14.65 11.66 1.35
CA GLN A 83 16.02 12.01 1.65
C GLN A 83 16.02 12.71 3.02
N PRO A 84 16.44 12.05 4.11
CA PRO A 84 16.91 12.82 5.25
C PRO A 84 18.12 13.61 4.75
N ASP A 85 18.07 14.93 4.90
CA ASP A 85 19.22 15.78 4.64
C ASP A 85 20.31 15.44 5.66
N LEU A 86 21.19 14.50 5.28
CA LEU A 86 22.35 14.12 6.06
C LEU A 86 23.32 15.30 6.24
N ALA A 87 23.23 16.35 5.42
CA ALA A 87 24.04 17.56 5.59
C ALA A 87 23.55 18.44 6.75
N GLY A 88 22.30 18.26 7.22
CA GLY A 88 21.72 18.99 8.34
C GLY A 88 21.75 18.25 9.69
N MET A 89 22.20 16.99 9.73
CA MET A 89 22.21 16.20 10.96
C MET A 89 23.41 16.56 11.84
N ALA A 90 23.13 17.05 13.04
CA ALA A 90 24.16 17.32 14.04
C ALA A 90 24.90 16.02 14.42
N VAL A 91 26.22 16.00 14.26
CA VAL A 91 27.07 14.89 14.71
C VAL A 91 27.11 14.92 16.24
N LEU A 92 26.46 13.93 16.88
CA LEU A 92 26.40 13.81 18.35
C LEU A 92 27.57 13.01 18.96
N GLY A 93 28.49 12.50 18.14
CA GLY A 93 29.65 11.74 18.60
C GLY A 93 30.87 12.62 18.87
N ARG A 94 31.53 12.43 20.01
CA ARG A 94 32.89 12.93 20.30
C ARG A 94 33.73 11.75 20.78
N ALA A 95 34.95 11.64 20.24
CA ALA A 95 35.97 10.64 20.57
C ALA A 95 36.85 11.11 21.75
#